data_AF-A0A0Q9SW35-F1
#
_entry.id   AF-A0A0Q9SW35-F1
#
_cell.length_a   1.000
_cell.length_b   1.000
_cell.length_c   1.000
_cell.angle_alpha   90.00
_cell.angle_beta   90.00
_cell.angle_gamma   90.00
#
_symmetry.space_group_name_H-M   'P 1'
#
loop_
_entity.id
_entity.type
_entity.pdbx_description
1 polymer ?
#
loop_
_entity_poly.entity_id
_entity_poly.type
_entity_poly.pdbx_seq_one_letter_code
_entity_poly.pdbx_strand_id
1 'polypeptide(L)'
;MADFVLVSALVSVLFVAVLQVGLTLHVRNTLISCASEGARLGARDGSSPEEGAARTRALISTSLSARFARDVSAGVTVDGGVQVVAVRVRAPLPVLGPLGVDDGFDLVGHAFIEAQ
;
A
#
# COMPACT_ATOMS: atom_id res chain seq x y z
N MET A 1 7.65 -28.05 -34.29
CA MET A 1 8.46 -26.98 -33.65
C MET A 1 7.64 -25.73 -33.37
N ALA A 2 6.89 -25.17 -34.33
CA ALA A 2 6.07 -23.97 -34.12
C ALA A 2 5.01 -24.11 -33.01
N ASP A 3 4.30 -25.24 -32.95
CA ASP A 3 3.29 -25.49 -31.91
C ASP A 3 3.87 -25.39 -30.49
N PHE A 4 4.99 -26.06 -30.22
CA PHE A 4 5.70 -25.97 -28.95
C PHE A 4 6.11 -24.53 -28.59
N VAL A 5 6.56 -23.76 -29.59
CA VAL A 5 6.95 -22.35 -29.38
C VAL A 5 5.73 -21.52 -28.98
N LEU A 6 4.59 -21.69 -29.65
CA LEU A 6 3.37 -20.95 -29.35
C LEU A 6 2.81 -21.32 -27.97
N VAL A 7 2.78 -22.61 -27.63
CA VAL A 7 2.35 -23.09 -26.31
C VAL A 7 3.28 -22.56 -25.22
N SER A 8 4.59 -22.66 -25.41
CA SER A 8 5.57 -22.17 -24.42
C SER A 8 5.49 -20.66 -24.22
N ALA A 9 5.31 -19.91 -25.31
CA ALA A 9 5.14 -18.46 -25.26
C ALA A 9 3.84 -18.08 -24.52
N LEU A 10 2.72 -18.74 -24.83
CA LEU A 10 1.44 -18.52 -24.16
C LEU A 10 1.53 -18.80 -22.66
N VAL A 11 2.10 -19.94 -22.29
CA VAL A 11 2.28 -20.33 -20.88
C VAL A 11 3.18 -19.33 -20.16
N SER A 12 4.25 -18.86 -20.79
CA SER A 12 5.15 -17.85 -20.21
C SER A 12 4.44 -16.52 -19.96
N VAL A 13 3.65 -16.04 -20.93
CA VAL A 13 2.85 -14.81 -20.78
C VAL A 13 1.83 -14.97 -19.66
N LEU A 14 1.10 -16.10 -19.63
CA LEU A 14 0.13 -16.39 -18.58
C LEU A 14 0.78 -16.45 -17.19
N PHE A 15 1.94 -17.09 -17.09
CA PHE A 15 2.70 -17.16 -15.85
C PHE A 15 3.10 -15.76 -15.34
N VAL A 16 3.64 -14.90 -16.22
CA VAL A 16 3.99 -13.52 -15.87
C VAL A 16 2.73 -12.74 -15.46
N ALA A 17 1.61 -12.91 -16.16
CA ALA A 17 0.35 -12.25 -15.80
C ALA A 17 -0.13 -12.63 -14.39
N VAL A 18 -0.11 -13.92 -14.05
CA VAL A 18 -0.47 -14.40 -12.71
C VAL A 18 0.49 -13.88 -11.65
N LEU A 19 1.81 -13.89 -11.92
CA LEU A 19 2.81 -13.32 -11.01
C LEU A 19 2.57 -11.82 -10.77
N GLN A 20 2.25 -11.04 -11.81
CA GLN A 20 1.96 -9.62 -11.66
C GLN A 20 0.73 -9.36 -10.78
N VAL A 21 -0.34 -10.14 -10.96
CA VAL A 21 -1.53 -10.06 -10.10
C VAL A 21 -1.18 -10.39 -8.65
N GLY A 22 -0.44 -11.48 -8.42
CA GLY A 22 -0.01 -11.88 -7.08
C GLY A 22 0.86 -10.83 -6.40
N LEU A 23 1.84 -10.28 -7.11
CA LEU A 23 2.71 -9.22 -6.60
C LEU A 23 1.93 -7.93 -6.29
N THR A 24 0.99 -7.55 -7.17
CA THR A 24 0.13 -6.37 -6.97
C THR A 24 -0.71 -6.49 -5.71
N LEU A 25 -1.34 -7.66 -5.50
CA LEU A 25 -2.11 -7.94 -4.29
C LEU A 25 -1.22 -7.96 -3.05
N HIS A 26 -0.05 -8.57 -3.13
CA HIS A 26 0.91 -8.61 -2.03
C HIS A 26 1.33 -7.20 -1.58
N VAL A 27 1.70 -6.33 -2.54
CA VAL A 27 2.07 -4.93 -2.25
C VAL A 27 0.90 -4.17 -1.67
N ARG A 28 -0.28 -4.22 -2.31
CA ARG A 28 -1.49 -3.52 -1.83
C ARG A 28 -1.84 -3.92 -0.40
N ASN A 29 -1.84 -5.22 -0.11
CA ASN A 29 -2.16 -5.74 1.22
C ASN A 29 -1.12 -5.30 2.26
N THR A 30 0.16 -5.31 1.89
CA THR A 30 1.25 -4.82 2.76
C THR A 30 1.09 -3.33 3.06
N LEU A 31 0.80 -2.49 2.06
CA LEU A 31 0.59 -1.06 2.24
C LEU A 31 -0.62 -0.75 3.13
N ILE A 32 -1.75 -1.44 2.94
CA ILE A 32 -2.94 -1.29 3.80
C ILE A 32 -2.61 -1.68 5.25
N SER A 33 -1.87 -2.77 5.43
CA SER A 33 -1.41 -3.21 6.77
C SER A 33 -0.55 -2.14 7.44
N CYS A 34 0.46 -1.59 6.74
CA CYS A 34 1.30 -0.51 7.26
C CYS A 34 0.53 0.79 7.53
N ALA A 35 -0.46 1.13 6.73
CA ALA A 35 -1.31 2.31 6.93
C ALA A 35 -2.20 2.16 8.16
N SER A 36 -2.82 0.99 8.34
CA SER A 36 -3.63 0.67 9.53
C SER A 36 -2.79 0.69 10.81
N GLU A 37 -1.58 0.14 10.76
CA GLU A 37 -0.62 0.16 11.87
C GLU A 37 -0.22 1.59 12.28
N GLY A 38 0.06 2.45 11.30
CA GLY A 38 0.38 3.85 11.56
C GLY A 38 -0.82 4.67 12.02
N ALA A 39 -2.02 4.39 11.48
CA ALA A 39 -3.26 5.00 11.95
C ALA A 39 -3.48 4.68 13.43
N ARG A 40 -3.31 3.41 13.82
CA ARG A 40 -3.43 3.00 15.22
C ARG A 40 -2.42 3.69 16.11
N LEU A 41 -1.19 3.89 15.65
CA LEU A 41 -0.19 4.64 16.41
C LEU A 41 -0.62 6.11 16.57
N GLY A 42 -0.98 6.79 15.49
CA GLY A 42 -1.35 8.20 15.53
C GLY A 42 -2.66 8.49 16.26
N ALA A 43 -3.48 7.47 16.49
CA ALA A 43 -4.74 7.55 17.23
C ALA A 43 -4.58 7.34 18.75
N ARG A 44 -3.38 6.97 19.23
CA ARG A 44 -3.10 6.80 20.66
C ARG A 44 -3.14 8.14 21.38
N ASP A 45 -3.53 8.09 22.65
CA ASP A 45 -3.46 9.26 23.52
C ASP A 45 -2.02 9.80 23.60
N GLY A 46 -1.88 11.11 23.43
CA GLY A 46 -0.59 11.80 23.36
C GLY A 46 0.22 11.60 22.07
N SER A 47 -0.29 10.86 21.06
CA SER A 47 0.33 10.77 19.74
C SER A 47 -0.27 11.79 18.76
N SER A 48 0.35 11.94 17.59
CA SER A 48 -0.17 12.78 16.51
C SER A 48 -0.36 12.00 15.21
N PRO A 49 -1.24 12.46 14.31
CA PRO A 49 -1.34 11.90 12.96
C PRO A 49 0.01 11.91 12.22
N GLU A 50 0.85 12.94 12.39
CA GLU A 50 2.17 12.98 11.74
C GLU A 50 3.10 11.86 12.22
N GLU A 51 3.04 11.48 13.50
CA GLU A 51 3.77 10.32 14.04
C GLU A 51 3.28 9.01 13.40
N GLY A 52 1.96 8.90 13.20
CA GLY A 52 1.35 7.79 12.45
C GLY A 52 1.87 7.69 11.02
N ALA A 53 1.94 8.82 10.30
CA ALA A 53 2.50 8.88 8.94
C ALA A 53 4.00 8.50 8.92
N ALA A 54 4.79 9.02 9.87
CA ALA A 54 6.21 8.70 9.98
C ALA A 54 6.42 7.19 10.24
N ARG A 55 5.60 6.60 11.12
CA ARG A 55 5.62 5.16 11.39
C ARG A 55 5.27 4.35 10.15
N THR A 56 4.21 4.72 9.42
CA THR A 56 3.84 4.04 8.17
C THR A 56 4.97 4.09 7.15
N ARG A 57 5.64 5.23 6.96
CA ARG A 57 6.81 5.32 6.06
C ARG A 57 7.93 4.37 6.45
N ALA A 58 8.23 4.27 7.75
CA ALA A 58 9.27 3.36 8.25
C ALA A 58 8.91 1.88 8.02
N LEU A 59 7.65 1.51 8.28
CA LEU A 59 7.16 0.14 8.05
C LEU A 59 7.19 -0.22 6.56
N ILE A 60 6.68 0.65 5.69
CA ILE A 60 6.71 0.44 4.24
C ILE A 60 8.14 0.30 3.74
N SER A 61 9.07 1.15 4.23
CA SER A 61 10.48 1.11 3.81
C SER A 61 11.23 -0.13 4.29
N THR A 62 10.70 -0.82 5.31
CA THR A 62 11.28 -2.07 5.84
C THR A 62 10.68 -3.30 5.15
N SER A 63 9.36 -3.29 4.92
CA SER A 63 8.65 -4.40 4.27
C SER A 63 8.75 -4.39 2.74
N LEU A 64 8.93 -3.21 2.16
CA LEU A 64 9.03 -2.96 0.72
C LEU A 64 10.22 -2.01 0.46
N SER A 65 10.33 -1.49 -0.76
CA SER A 65 11.31 -0.46 -1.10
C SER A 65 10.82 0.94 -0.71
N ALA A 66 11.75 1.84 -0.37
CA ALA A 66 11.48 3.24 -0.04
C ALA A 66 10.65 4.00 -1.10
N ARG A 67 10.65 3.56 -2.38
CA ARG A 67 9.81 4.14 -3.44
C ARG A 67 8.31 4.10 -3.14
N PHE A 68 7.86 3.11 -2.37
CA PHE A 68 6.45 2.95 -1.99
C PHE A 68 6.08 3.81 -0.76
N ALA A 69 7.05 4.42 -0.09
CA ALA A 69 6.86 5.25 1.11
C ALA A 69 6.96 6.76 0.82
N ARG A 70 7.10 7.16 -0.45
CA ARG A 70 7.35 8.56 -0.85
C ARG A 70 6.19 9.50 -0.54
N ASP A 71 4.96 9.02 -0.70
CA ASP A 71 3.76 9.81 -0.49
C ASP A 71 2.87 9.14 0.57
N VAL A 72 3.05 9.61 1.80
CA VAL A 72 2.29 9.18 2.96
C VAL A 72 1.87 10.41 3.73
N SER A 73 0.57 10.56 3.94
CA SER A 73 -0.04 11.65 4.71
C SER A 73 -0.98 11.09 5.75
N ALA A 74 -1.15 11.78 6.85
CA ALA A 74 -2.12 11.42 7.87
C ALA A 74 -2.93 12.64 8.31
N GLY A 75 -4.15 12.40 8.77
CA GLY A 75 -5.02 13.43 9.33
C GLY A 75 -6.13 12.83 10.16
N VAL A 76 -6.77 13.66 10.96
CA VAL A 76 -8.01 13.29 11.65
C VAL A 76 -9.17 13.49 10.70
N THR A 77 -10.02 12.49 10.56
CA THR A 77 -11.30 12.58 9.85
C THR A 77 -12.42 12.06 10.73
N VAL A 78 -13.65 12.39 10.37
CA VAL A 78 -14.83 11.82 11.01
C VAL A 78 -15.35 10.70 10.12
N ASP A 79 -15.47 9.50 10.67
CA ASP A 79 -16.11 8.36 10.01
C ASP A 79 -17.23 7.83 10.90
N GLY A 80 -18.45 7.76 10.35
CA GLY A 80 -19.63 7.34 11.11
C GLY A 80 -19.93 8.15 12.39
N GLY A 81 -19.48 9.41 12.46
CA GLY A 81 -19.66 10.28 13.65
C GLY A 81 -18.58 10.12 14.73
N VAL A 82 -17.56 9.28 14.50
CA VAL A 82 -16.43 9.09 15.41
C VAL A 82 -15.18 9.69 14.80
N GLN A 83 -14.34 10.32 15.62
CA GLN A 83 -13.04 10.81 15.15
C GLN A 83 -12.08 9.63 14.97
N VAL A 84 -11.50 9.54 13.78
CA VAL A 84 -10.53 8.52 13.40
C VAL A 84 -9.28 9.19 12.82
N VAL A 85 -8.12 8.60 13.07
CA VAL A 85 -6.91 8.93 12.33
C VAL A 85 -6.92 8.13 11.04
N ALA A 86 -6.81 8.83 9.92
CA ALA A 86 -6.68 8.25 8.60
C ALA A 86 -5.25 8.45 8.09
N VAL A 87 -4.57 7.37 7.73
CA VAL A 87 -3.27 7.39 7.05
C VAL A 87 -3.48 7.01 5.60
N ARG A 88 -3.21 7.96 4.69
CA ARG A 88 -3.27 7.78 3.23
C ARG A 88 -1.89 7.52 2.67
N VAL A 89 -1.80 6.55 1.77
CA VAL A 89 -0.58 6.14 1.07
C VAL A 89 -0.84 6.15 -0.42
N ARG A 90 -0.04 6.95 -1.16
CA ARG A 90 -0.01 6.93 -2.62
C ARG A 90 1.27 6.27 -3.10
N ALA A 91 1.14 5.30 -3.99
CA ALA A 91 2.25 4.44 -4.35
C ALA A 91 2.15 3.90 -5.79
N PRO A 92 3.29 3.58 -6.43
CA PRO A 92 3.29 3.04 -7.79
C PRO A 92 2.76 1.59 -7.83
N LEU A 93 2.21 1.19 -8.98
CA LEU A 93 1.88 -0.22 -9.23
C LEU A 93 3.16 -1.05 -9.45
N PRO A 94 3.26 -2.27 -8.90
CA PRO A 94 4.44 -3.13 -9.07
C PRO A 94 4.37 -3.94 -10.39
N VAL A 95 4.07 -3.28 -11.50
CA VAL A 95 3.99 -3.93 -12.83
C VAL A 95 5.38 -4.03 -13.47
N LEU A 96 5.62 -5.11 -14.22
CA LEU A 96 6.84 -5.30 -14.99
C LEU A 96 6.64 -4.71 -16.40
N GLY A 97 7.43 -3.69 -16.76
CA GLY A 97 7.41 -3.07 -18.10
C GLY A 97 7.55 -1.55 -18.09
N PRO A 98 7.61 -0.90 -19.27
CA PRO A 98 7.78 0.56 -19.41
C PRO A 98 6.55 1.38 -18.99
N LEU A 99 5.43 0.73 -18.70
CA LEU A 99 4.13 1.35 -18.39
C LEU A 99 3.87 1.51 -16.87
N GLY A 100 4.92 1.50 -16.03
CA GLY A 100 4.77 1.69 -14.59
C GLY A 100 4.12 3.03 -14.27
N VAL A 101 2.85 3.02 -13.87
CA VAL A 101 2.14 4.23 -13.41
C VAL A 101 2.59 4.55 -11.99
N ASP A 102 3.16 5.74 -11.82
CA ASP A 102 3.73 6.19 -10.55
C ASP A 102 2.66 6.45 -9.45
N ASP A 103 1.42 6.78 -9.85
CA ASP A 103 0.26 7.01 -8.97
C ASP A 103 -0.78 5.88 -9.07
N GLY A 104 -0.31 4.64 -9.03
CA GLY A 104 -1.15 3.47 -9.27
C GLY A 104 -2.04 3.02 -8.11
N PHE A 105 -1.70 3.38 -6.87
CA PHE A 105 -2.47 3.07 -5.65
C PHE A 105 -2.79 4.35 -4.86
N ASP A 106 -4.03 4.48 -4.42
CA ASP A 106 -4.46 5.41 -3.34
C ASP A 106 -5.16 4.57 -2.27
N LEU A 107 -4.50 4.41 -1.12
CA LEU A 107 -4.90 3.49 -0.06
C LEU A 107 -5.02 4.25 1.25
N VAL A 108 -6.02 3.89 2.08
CA VAL A 108 -6.25 4.54 3.37
C VAL A 108 -6.42 3.50 4.47
N GLY A 109 -5.66 3.66 5.56
CA GLY A 109 -5.86 2.94 6.83
C GLY A 109 -6.50 3.85 7.87
N HIS A 110 -7.40 3.32 8.69
CA HIS A 110 -8.15 4.07 9.69
C HIS A 110 -8.00 3.45 11.09
N ALA A 111 -7.97 4.29 12.12
CA ALA A 111 -8.06 3.85 13.51
C ALA A 111 -8.81 4.87 14.37
N PHE A 112 -9.63 4.39 15.31
CA PHE A 112 -10.36 5.22 16.26
C PHE A 112 -9.42 5.88 17.28
N ILE A 113 -9.68 7.16 17.58
CA ILE A 113 -8.91 7.92 18.58
C ILE A 113 -9.22 7.36 19.98
N GLU A 114 -8.17 7.03 20.74
CA GLU A 114 -8.29 6.45 22.08
C GLU A 114 -8.67 7.47 23.17
N ALA A 115 -8.60 8.77 22.87
CA ALA A 115 -8.92 9.86 23.80
C ALA A 115 -10.42 10.22 23.89
N GLN A 116 -11.29 9.20 23.93
CA GLN A 116 -12.75 9.40 23.99
C GLN A 116 -13.31 9.41 25.41
#